data_AF-H0ZWY4-F1
#
_entry.id   AF-H0ZWY4-F1
#
_cell.length_a   1.000
_cell.length_b   1.000
_cell.length_c   1.000
_cell.angle_alpha   90.00
_cell.angle_beta   90.00
_cell.angle_gamma   90.00
#
_symmetry.space_group_name_H-M   'P 1'
#
loop_
_entity.id
_entity.type
_entity.pdbx_description
1 polymer ?
#
loop_
_entity_poly.entity_id
_entity_poly.type
_entity_poly.pdbx_seq_one_letter_code
_entity_poly.pdbx_strand_id
1 'polypeptide(L)'
;SAVFPHFSAVFPHFSAVSPHQPSKAQEILARDGPNALTPPPTTPEWVKFCRQLFGGFSILLWIGAILCFLAYGIQAGTEDEPSNDNLYLGIVLAAVVIITGCFSYYQEAKSSKIMESFKNMVPQQALVIREGEKMQVNAEEVVVGDLVEVKGGDRVPADLRIISAHGCKVDNSSLTGESEPQTRSPDCTHDNPLETRNITFFSTNCVEGTARGVVIATGDRTVMGRIATLASGLEVGKTPIAVEIEHFIQLITGVAVFLGISFFILSLILGYTWLEAVIFLIGIIVANVPEGLLATVTVCLTLTAKRMARKNCLVKNLEAVETLGSTSTICSDKTGTLTQNRMTVAHMWFDNQIHEADTTEDQSGTAFDKSSPTWVALSHIAGLCNRAVFKGGQENVPILKRDVAGDASESALLKCIELSSGSVKVMRERNKKVAEIPFNSTNKPRTPTTTGTCW
;
A
#
# COMPACT_ATOMS: atom_id res chain seq x y z
N SER A 1 -1.11 -4.98 24.08
CA SER A 1 -2.10 -4.89 25.18
C SER A 1 -2.31 -3.46 25.73
N ALA A 2 -1.79 -2.39 25.09
CA ALA A 2 -2.03 -0.99 25.52
C ALA A 2 -2.64 -0.08 24.42
N VAL A 3 -3.18 -0.66 23.33
CA VAL A 3 -3.61 0.08 22.12
C VAL A 3 -5.11 0.43 22.10
N PHE A 4 -5.87 -0.09 23.06
CA PHE A 4 -7.32 0.07 23.17
C PHE A 4 -7.69 0.41 24.62
N PRO A 5 -7.76 1.70 25.00
CA PRO A 5 -8.42 2.03 26.25
C PRO A 5 -9.89 1.60 26.13
N HIS A 6 -10.34 0.80 27.09
CA HIS A 6 -11.70 0.36 27.36
C HIS A 6 -12.78 0.92 26.42
N PHE A 7 -12.97 0.28 25.26
CA PHE A 7 -14.15 0.49 24.43
C PHE A 7 -15.44 0.28 25.25
N SER A 8 -15.39 -0.58 26.30
CA SER A 8 -16.46 -0.84 27.27
C SER A 8 -17.10 0.41 27.88
N ALA A 9 -16.36 1.52 28.01
CA ALA A 9 -16.86 2.76 28.64
C ALA A 9 -17.69 3.66 27.71
N VAL A 10 -17.62 3.47 26.38
CA VAL A 10 -18.39 4.26 25.39
C VAL A 10 -19.77 3.65 25.11
N PHE A 11 -19.97 2.37 25.47
CA PHE A 11 -21.20 1.63 25.14
C PHE A 11 -22.50 2.06 25.84
N PRO A 12 -22.55 2.68 27.05
CA PRO A 12 -23.84 2.97 27.68
C PRO A 12 -24.64 4.11 27.03
N HIS A 13 -24.01 4.94 26.18
CA HIS A 13 -24.63 6.17 25.68
C HIS A 13 -25.40 6.03 24.37
N PHE A 14 -25.26 4.92 23.63
CA PHE A 14 -25.85 4.78 22.29
C PHE A 14 -26.93 3.69 22.20
N SER A 15 -27.51 3.28 23.33
CA SER A 15 -28.49 2.18 23.43
C SER A 15 -29.88 2.54 22.89
N ALA A 16 -30.18 3.83 22.69
CA ALA A 16 -31.45 4.33 22.16
C ALA A 16 -31.22 5.70 21.50
N VAL A 17 -30.74 5.72 20.26
CA VAL A 17 -30.37 6.97 19.58
C VAL A 17 -31.45 7.32 18.57
N SER A 18 -32.22 8.37 18.88
CA SER A 18 -33.04 9.08 17.89
C SER A 18 -32.13 9.56 16.76
N PRO A 19 -32.51 9.43 15.47
CA PRO A 19 -31.74 9.97 14.36
C PRO A 19 -31.34 11.43 14.62
N HIS A 20 -30.10 11.81 14.33
CA HIS A 20 -29.66 13.20 14.49
C HIS A 20 -30.51 14.16 13.65
N GLN A 21 -30.72 15.37 14.18
CA GLN A 21 -31.17 16.50 13.37
C GLN A 21 -30.01 16.97 12.47
N PRO A 22 -30.27 17.41 11.23
CA PRO A 22 -29.25 17.95 10.33
C PRO A 22 -28.41 19.07 10.95
N SER A 23 -29.04 19.93 11.76
CA SER A 23 -28.36 21.00 12.51
C SER A 23 -27.31 20.46 13.49
N LYS A 24 -27.65 19.40 14.23
CA LYS A 24 -26.73 18.75 15.17
C LYS A 24 -25.58 18.06 14.43
N ALA A 25 -25.87 17.43 13.29
CA ALA A 25 -24.84 16.81 12.47
C ALA A 25 -23.84 17.85 11.94
N GLN A 26 -24.30 19.03 11.51
CA GLN A 26 -23.44 20.13 11.10
C GLN A 26 -22.60 20.69 12.26
N GLU A 27 -23.16 20.81 13.45
CA GLU A 27 -22.42 21.24 14.65
C GLU A 27 -21.28 20.26 14.98
N ILE A 28 -21.54 18.95 14.91
CA ILE A 28 -20.53 17.91 15.15
C ILE A 28 -19.48 17.93 14.03
N LEU A 29 -19.89 18.11 12.77
CA LEU A 29 -18.98 18.20 11.64
C LEU A 29 -18.00 19.38 11.78
N ALA A 30 -18.51 20.54 12.21
CA ALA A 30 -17.69 21.71 12.48
C ALA A 30 -16.74 21.52 13.68
N ARG A 31 -17.14 20.74 14.69
CA ARG A 31 -16.33 20.44 15.87
C ARG A 31 -15.24 19.39 15.61
N ASP A 32 -15.60 18.30 14.95
CA ASP A 32 -14.78 17.08 14.87
C ASP A 32 -14.02 16.94 13.54
N GLY A 33 -14.35 17.78 12.55
CA GLY A 33 -13.83 17.75 11.20
C GLY A 33 -14.53 16.72 10.29
N PRO A 34 -14.23 16.75 8.98
CA PRO A 34 -14.81 15.81 8.02
C PRO A 34 -14.38 14.36 8.29
N ASN A 35 -15.22 13.41 7.89
CA ASN A 35 -14.89 11.99 7.87
C ASN A 35 -14.01 11.64 6.66
N ALA A 36 -12.78 12.16 6.70
CA ALA A 36 -11.73 11.91 5.73
C ALA A 36 -10.42 11.63 6.46
N LEU A 37 -9.49 10.94 5.79
CA LEU A 37 -8.14 10.77 6.30
C LEU A 37 -7.35 12.05 6.06
N THR A 38 -6.69 12.57 7.10
CA THR A 38 -5.83 13.74 6.94
C THR A 38 -4.64 13.37 6.07
N PRO A 39 -4.40 14.04 4.93
CA PRO A 39 -3.23 13.74 4.12
C PRO A 39 -1.96 14.00 4.95
N PRO A 40 -0.92 13.16 4.82
CA PRO A 40 0.31 13.36 5.57
C PRO A 40 0.96 14.70 5.18
N PRO A 41 1.61 15.40 6.13
CA PRO A 41 2.29 16.65 5.83
C PRO A 41 3.35 16.41 4.77
N THR A 42 3.21 17.07 3.64
CA THR A 42 4.19 16.98 2.55
C THR A 42 5.33 17.95 2.82
N THR A 43 6.55 17.50 2.57
CA THR A 43 7.70 18.40 2.55
C THR A 43 7.57 19.35 1.36
N PRO A 44 7.64 20.68 1.56
CA PRO A 44 7.56 21.61 0.45
C PRO A 44 8.66 21.34 -0.58
N GLU A 45 8.34 21.46 -1.87
CA GLU A 45 9.26 21.14 -2.95
C GLU A 45 10.57 21.95 -2.90
N TRP A 46 10.51 23.20 -2.44
CA TRP A 46 11.71 24.02 -2.24
C TRP A 46 12.64 23.47 -1.15
N VAL A 47 12.10 22.87 -0.08
CA VAL A 47 12.91 22.24 0.99
C VAL A 47 13.64 21.02 0.43
N LYS A 48 12.94 20.19 -0.37
CA LYS A 48 13.56 19.04 -1.04
C LYS A 48 14.69 19.50 -1.97
N PHE A 49 14.45 20.53 -2.76
CA PHE A 49 15.47 21.13 -3.63
C PHE A 49 16.69 21.65 -2.86
N CYS A 50 16.48 22.41 -1.78
CA CYS A 50 17.57 22.89 -0.93
C CYS A 50 18.36 21.74 -0.30
N ARG A 51 17.69 20.65 0.13
CA ARG A 51 18.36 19.48 0.69
C ARG A 51 19.35 18.85 -0.31
N GLN A 52 19.01 18.84 -1.59
CA GLN A 52 19.91 18.36 -2.65
C GLN A 52 21.10 19.30 -2.90
N LEU A 53 20.91 20.61 -2.77
CA LEU A 53 21.98 21.61 -2.94
C LEU A 53 23.01 21.63 -1.80
N PHE A 54 22.63 21.19 -0.60
CA PHE A 54 23.50 21.18 0.58
C PHE A 54 23.85 19.76 1.04
N GLY A 55 23.72 18.76 0.17
CA GLY A 55 24.08 17.37 0.47
C GLY A 55 25.53 17.03 0.10
N GLY A 56 26.25 16.35 1.00
CA GLY A 56 27.54 15.70 0.71
C GLY A 56 28.59 16.62 0.08
N PHE A 57 29.10 16.24 -1.10
CA PHE A 57 30.13 16.98 -1.84
C PHE A 57 29.72 18.43 -2.19
N SER A 58 28.43 18.72 -2.30
CA SER A 58 27.95 20.07 -2.63
C SER A 58 28.35 21.10 -1.57
N ILE A 59 28.44 20.73 -0.28
CA ILE A 59 28.91 21.63 0.78
C ILE A 59 30.37 22.02 0.53
N LEU A 60 31.20 21.05 0.17
CA LEU A 60 32.63 21.26 -0.06
C LEU A 60 32.86 22.17 -1.28
N LEU A 61 32.06 21.97 -2.34
CA LEU A 61 32.06 22.84 -3.51
C LEU A 61 31.53 24.24 -3.21
N TRP A 62 30.52 24.39 -2.35
CA TRP A 62 30.06 25.71 -1.88
C TRP A 62 31.15 26.44 -1.11
N ILE A 63 31.86 25.75 -0.20
CA ILE A 63 32.99 26.33 0.52
C ILE A 63 34.08 26.75 -0.47
N GLY A 64 34.41 25.90 -1.45
CA GLY A 64 35.37 26.24 -2.51
C GLY A 64 34.95 27.47 -3.32
N ALA A 65 33.68 27.55 -3.74
CA ALA A 65 33.15 28.68 -4.48
C ALA A 65 33.20 29.99 -3.68
N ILE A 66 32.81 29.95 -2.40
CA ILE A 66 32.87 31.11 -1.50
C ILE A 66 34.33 31.57 -1.31
N LEU A 67 35.27 30.64 -1.13
CA LEU A 67 36.69 30.96 -1.00
C LEU A 67 37.26 31.55 -2.31
N CYS A 68 36.83 31.09 -3.48
CA CYS A 68 37.21 31.68 -4.77
C CYS A 68 36.73 33.13 -4.90
N PHE A 69 35.47 33.41 -4.52
CA PHE A 69 34.95 34.78 -4.52
C PHE A 69 35.66 35.68 -3.51
N LEU A 70 36.01 35.14 -2.33
CA LEU A 70 36.80 35.86 -1.34
C LEU A 70 38.20 36.19 -1.86
N ALA A 71 38.87 35.22 -2.49
CA ALA A 71 40.19 35.40 -3.09
C ALA A 71 40.18 36.48 -4.18
N TYR A 72 39.17 36.45 -5.06
CA TYR A 72 38.98 37.48 -6.09
C TYR A 72 38.72 38.86 -5.47
N GLY A 73 37.89 38.94 -4.43
CA GLY A 73 37.61 40.20 -3.73
C GLY A 73 38.86 40.82 -3.10
N ILE A 74 39.77 40.00 -2.57
CA ILE A 74 41.06 40.47 -2.03
C ILE A 74 41.99 40.94 -3.17
N GLN A 75 42.08 40.19 -4.27
CA GLN A 75 42.89 40.58 -5.43
C GLN A 75 42.42 41.89 -6.05
N ALA A 76 41.11 42.02 -6.30
CA ALA A 76 40.53 43.23 -6.88
C ALA A 76 40.69 44.47 -5.96
N GLY A 77 40.90 44.28 -4.66
CA GLY A 77 41.18 45.35 -3.71
C GLY A 77 42.68 45.68 -3.56
N THR A 78 43.58 44.82 -4.06
CA THR A 78 45.04 44.94 -3.82
C THR A 78 45.84 45.18 -5.10
N GLU A 79 45.35 44.69 -6.24
CA GLU A 79 46.03 44.75 -7.55
C GLU A 79 45.21 45.60 -8.55
N ASP A 80 45.89 46.42 -9.36
CA ASP A 80 45.26 47.29 -10.36
C ASP A 80 44.66 46.52 -11.55
N GLU A 81 45.19 45.32 -11.87
CA GLU A 81 44.67 44.41 -12.90
C GLU A 81 44.50 42.99 -12.33
N PRO A 82 43.38 42.69 -11.63
CA PRO A 82 43.15 41.37 -11.06
C PRO A 82 42.87 40.32 -12.15
N SER A 83 43.44 39.12 -12.01
CA SER A 83 43.09 38.01 -12.90
C SER A 83 41.65 37.53 -12.64
N ASN A 84 40.92 37.24 -13.71
CA ASN A 84 39.52 36.79 -13.62
C ASN A 84 39.39 35.28 -13.31
N ASP A 85 40.50 34.58 -13.12
CA ASP A 85 40.53 33.12 -12.95
C ASP A 85 39.75 32.66 -11.72
N ASN A 86 39.94 33.34 -10.58
CA ASN A 86 39.23 33.03 -9.34
C ASN A 86 37.73 33.34 -9.44
N LEU A 87 37.35 34.39 -10.17
CA LEU A 87 35.95 34.72 -10.45
C LEU A 87 35.29 33.64 -11.32
N TYR A 88 35.94 33.24 -12.43
CA TYR A 88 35.44 32.19 -13.30
C TYR A 88 35.35 30.85 -12.57
N LEU A 89 36.36 30.47 -11.79
CA LEU A 89 36.36 29.22 -11.02
C LEU A 89 35.23 29.20 -9.99
N GLY A 90 35.01 30.30 -9.25
CA GLY A 90 33.89 30.42 -8.31
C GLY A 90 32.52 30.28 -8.97
N ILE A 91 32.32 30.92 -10.13
CA ILE A 91 31.08 30.81 -10.92
C ILE A 91 30.89 29.38 -11.43
N VAL A 92 31.94 28.74 -11.94
CA VAL A 92 31.87 27.36 -12.45
C VAL A 92 31.51 26.40 -11.33
N LEU A 93 32.15 26.49 -10.16
CA LEU A 93 31.85 25.64 -9.00
C LEU A 93 30.39 25.81 -8.54
N ALA A 94 29.91 27.05 -8.42
CA ALA A 94 28.52 27.32 -8.06
C ALA A 94 27.54 26.77 -9.12
N ALA A 95 27.85 26.93 -10.41
CA ALA A 95 27.04 26.40 -11.51
C ALA A 95 26.98 24.86 -11.49
N VAL A 96 28.12 24.19 -11.24
CA VAL A 96 28.17 22.73 -11.10
C VAL A 96 27.22 22.27 -9.99
N VAL A 97 27.30 22.87 -8.80
CA VAL A 97 26.43 22.51 -7.66
C VAL A 97 24.95 22.68 -8.00
N ILE A 98 24.58 23.82 -8.61
CA ILE A 98 23.20 24.10 -9.02
C ILE A 98 22.71 23.08 -10.05
N ILE A 99 23.50 22.79 -11.08
CA ILE A 99 23.14 21.81 -12.13
C ILE A 99 22.96 20.43 -11.52
N THR A 100 23.88 19.98 -10.66
CA THR A 100 23.76 18.70 -9.96
C THR A 100 22.54 18.65 -9.04
N GLY A 101 22.25 19.72 -8.29
CA GLY A 101 21.07 19.79 -7.42
C GLY A 101 19.76 19.74 -8.21
N CYS A 102 19.67 20.47 -9.33
CA CYS A 102 18.54 20.41 -10.27
C CYS A 102 18.32 19.00 -10.83
N PHE A 103 19.40 18.32 -11.22
CA PHE A 103 19.32 16.97 -11.76
C PHE A 103 18.84 15.96 -10.71
N SER A 104 19.41 16.01 -9.50
CA SER A 104 19.01 15.15 -8.38
C SER A 104 17.55 15.39 -7.98
N TYR A 105 17.13 16.65 -7.85
CA TYR A 105 15.74 17.00 -7.52
C TYR A 105 14.75 16.53 -8.60
N TYR A 106 15.06 16.74 -9.89
CA TYR A 106 14.18 16.32 -10.98
C TYR A 106 13.91 14.81 -10.96
N GLN A 107 14.92 14.00 -10.60
CA GLN A 107 14.79 12.56 -10.49
C GLN A 107 13.89 12.14 -9.31
N GLU A 108 14.07 12.77 -8.16
CA GLU A 108 13.27 12.51 -6.95
C GLU A 108 11.80 12.92 -7.16
N ALA A 109 11.57 14.07 -7.79
CA ALA A 109 10.23 14.58 -8.12
C ALA A 109 9.48 13.65 -9.10
N LYS A 110 10.18 13.07 -10.08
CA LYS A 110 9.58 12.15 -11.06
C LYS A 110 9.07 10.85 -10.41
N SER A 111 9.80 10.32 -9.43
CA SER A 111 9.37 9.14 -8.67
C SER A 111 8.12 9.44 -7.83
N SER A 112 8.08 10.61 -7.18
CA SER A 112 6.97 11.04 -6.32
C SER A 112 5.65 11.27 -7.07
N LYS A 113 5.71 11.83 -8.29
CA LYS A 113 4.52 12.23 -9.08
C LYS A 113 3.68 11.04 -9.59
N ILE A 114 4.28 9.85 -9.71
CA ILE A 114 3.57 8.62 -10.12
C ILE A 114 2.63 8.11 -9.00
N MET A 115 2.88 8.48 -7.74
CA MET A 115 2.07 8.04 -6.60
C MET A 115 0.84 8.93 -6.35
N GLU A 116 0.93 10.21 -6.73
CA GLU A 116 -0.13 11.21 -6.51
C GLU A 116 -1.34 11.00 -7.44
N SER A 117 -1.13 10.42 -8.63
CA SER A 117 -2.21 10.09 -9.59
C SER A 117 -3.19 9.03 -9.08
N PHE A 118 -2.90 8.35 -7.97
CA PHE A 118 -3.79 7.36 -7.35
C PHE A 118 -4.74 7.95 -6.30
N LYS A 119 -4.53 9.19 -5.83
CA LYS A 119 -5.36 9.82 -4.79
C LYS A 119 -6.79 10.17 -5.24
N ASN A 120 -7.07 10.18 -6.54
CA ASN A 120 -8.33 10.69 -7.11
C ASN A 120 -9.36 9.61 -7.46
N MET A 121 -9.24 8.39 -6.94
CA MET A 121 -10.21 7.34 -7.23
C MET A 121 -11.37 7.29 -6.22
N VAL A 122 -12.47 7.88 -6.70
CA VAL A 122 -13.88 7.68 -6.32
C VAL A 122 -14.33 8.32 -4.99
N PRO A 123 -15.03 9.48 -5.04
CA PRO A 123 -15.79 9.96 -3.88
C PRO A 123 -16.90 8.95 -3.56
N GLN A 124 -16.95 8.51 -2.31
CA GLN A 124 -17.95 7.53 -1.85
C GLN A 124 -19.12 8.27 -1.20
N GLN A 125 -20.34 7.89 -1.55
CA GLN A 125 -21.54 8.35 -0.88
C GLN A 125 -21.95 7.37 0.23
N ALA A 126 -22.58 7.88 1.27
CA ALA A 126 -23.10 7.11 2.39
C ALA A 126 -24.61 7.31 2.55
N LEU A 127 -25.34 6.25 2.87
CA LEU A 127 -26.77 6.32 3.17
C LEU A 127 -26.96 6.51 4.68
N VAL A 128 -27.32 7.72 5.10
CA VAL A 128 -27.54 8.08 6.50
C VAL A 128 -29.03 8.32 6.78
N ILE A 129 -29.43 8.12 8.04
CA ILE A 129 -30.77 8.37 8.53
C ILE A 129 -30.69 9.54 9.51
N ARG A 130 -31.23 10.69 9.10
CA ARG A 130 -31.35 11.92 9.90
C ARG A 130 -32.80 12.37 9.86
N GLU A 131 -33.34 12.83 11.00
CA GLU A 131 -34.79 13.12 11.16
C GLU A 131 -35.74 11.97 10.75
N GLY A 132 -35.26 10.73 10.77
CA GLY A 132 -36.05 9.55 10.37
C GLY A 132 -36.13 9.32 8.86
N GLU A 133 -35.58 10.21 8.04
CA GLU A 133 -35.52 10.05 6.59
C GLU A 133 -34.15 9.52 6.14
N LYS A 134 -34.16 8.67 5.10
CA LYS A 134 -32.94 8.17 4.47
C LYS A 134 -32.44 9.17 3.45
N MET A 135 -31.20 9.63 3.62
CA MET A 135 -30.55 10.57 2.70
C MET A 135 -29.17 10.05 2.28
N GLN A 136 -28.82 10.23 1.01
CA GLN A 136 -27.46 10.01 0.53
C GLN A 136 -26.66 11.29 0.73
N VAL A 137 -25.57 11.19 1.50
CA VAL A 137 -24.64 12.28 1.78
C VAL A 137 -23.25 11.87 1.33
N ASN A 138 -22.35 12.84 1.16
CA ASN A 138 -20.94 12.55 0.93
C ASN A 138 -20.39 11.82 2.18
N ALA A 139 -19.53 10.81 2.00
CA ALA A 139 -18.94 10.08 3.13
C ALA A 139 -18.17 11.01 4.08
N GLU A 140 -17.62 12.12 3.58
CA GLU A 140 -16.93 13.15 4.37
C GLU A 140 -17.85 13.91 5.35
N GLU A 141 -19.17 13.93 5.10
CA GLU A 141 -20.17 14.62 5.94
C GLU A 141 -20.78 13.72 7.02
N VAL A 142 -20.36 12.45 7.08
CA VAL A 142 -20.80 11.51 8.11
C VAL A 142 -20.14 11.86 9.45
N VAL A 143 -20.92 11.93 10.52
CA VAL A 143 -20.42 12.30 11.85
C VAL A 143 -20.67 11.22 12.90
N VAL A 144 -19.95 11.29 14.02
CA VAL A 144 -20.14 10.37 15.15
C VAL A 144 -21.56 10.49 15.68
N GLY A 145 -22.24 9.36 15.89
CA GLY A 145 -23.62 9.26 16.33
C GLY A 145 -24.66 9.18 15.21
N ASP A 146 -24.29 9.42 13.94
CA ASP A 146 -25.20 9.23 12.81
C ASP A 146 -25.64 7.76 12.71
N LEU A 147 -26.89 7.55 12.30
CA LEU A 147 -27.41 6.23 11.97
C LEU A 147 -27.17 5.96 10.48
N VAL A 148 -26.35 4.97 10.16
CA VAL A 148 -25.97 4.62 8.78
C VAL A 148 -26.61 3.30 8.41
N GLU A 149 -27.13 3.20 7.18
CA GLU A 149 -27.60 1.95 6.58
C GLU A 149 -26.61 1.50 5.50
N VAL A 150 -26.13 0.26 5.59
CA VAL A 150 -25.24 -0.36 4.60
C VAL A 150 -25.92 -1.55 3.95
N LYS A 151 -25.74 -1.72 2.64
CA LYS A 151 -26.30 -2.83 1.86
C LYS A 151 -25.21 -3.57 1.11
N GLY A 152 -25.48 -4.81 0.72
CA GLY A 152 -24.58 -5.59 -0.14
C GLY A 152 -24.15 -4.81 -1.39
N GLY A 153 -22.85 -4.65 -1.56
CA GLY A 153 -22.20 -3.83 -2.58
C GLY A 153 -21.63 -2.52 -2.07
N ASP A 154 -22.11 -2.01 -0.92
CA ASP A 154 -21.66 -0.73 -0.37
C ASP A 154 -20.35 -0.89 0.43
N ARG A 155 -19.50 0.12 0.35
CA ARG A 155 -18.34 0.26 1.26
C ARG A 155 -18.78 0.94 2.55
N VAL A 156 -18.32 0.43 3.68
CA VAL A 156 -18.64 0.95 5.00
C VAL A 156 -17.96 2.32 5.19
N PRO A 157 -18.72 3.41 5.41
CA PRO A 157 -18.21 4.78 5.32
C PRO A 157 -17.44 5.25 6.56
N ALA A 158 -17.61 4.60 7.71
CA ALA A 158 -16.97 4.93 8.99
C ALA A 158 -16.99 3.69 9.90
N ASP A 159 -16.37 3.72 11.07
CA ASP A 159 -16.54 2.61 12.03
C ASP A 159 -17.94 2.69 12.64
N LEU A 160 -18.72 1.60 12.53
CA LEU A 160 -20.11 1.55 12.97
C LEU A 160 -20.32 0.47 14.03
N ARG A 161 -21.16 0.77 15.01
CA ARG A 161 -21.75 -0.20 15.95
C ARG A 161 -23.08 -0.67 15.39
N ILE A 162 -23.18 -1.95 15.03
CA ILE A 162 -24.38 -2.55 14.42
C ILE A 162 -25.51 -2.67 15.44
N ILE A 163 -26.66 -2.05 15.14
CA ILE A 163 -27.87 -2.12 15.98
C ILE A 163 -28.94 -3.04 15.38
N SER A 164 -28.90 -3.25 14.06
CA SER A 164 -29.78 -4.18 13.35
C SER A 164 -29.05 -4.74 12.14
N ALA A 165 -29.22 -6.04 11.87
CA ALA A 165 -28.62 -6.69 10.72
C ALA A 165 -29.51 -7.82 10.21
N HIS A 166 -29.63 -7.93 8.90
CA HIS A 166 -30.37 -8.98 8.20
C HIS A 166 -29.46 -9.64 7.17
N GLY A 167 -28.93 -10.82 7.53
CA GLY A 167 -28.03 -11.58 6.66
C GLY A 167 -26.75 -10.81 6.27
N CYS A 168 -26.37 -9.79 7.03
CA CYS A 168 -25.24 -8.94 6.70
C CYS A 168 -23.91 -9.69 6.85
N LYS A 169 -23.11 -9.69 5.79
CA LYS A 169 -21.71 -10.13 5.83
C LYS A 169 -20.81 -9.05 5.26
N VAL A 170 -19.64 -8.87 5.87
CA VAL A 170 -18.64 -7.90 5.46
C VAL A 170 -17.32 -8.57 5.10
N ASP A 171 -16.62 -8.00 4.13
CA ASP A 171 -15.26 -8.38 3.75
C ASP A 171 -14.27 -7.51 4.55
N ASN A 172 -13.57 -8.16 5.48
CA ASN A 172 -12.57 -7.53 6.34
C ASN A 172 -11.14 -7.67 5.79
N SER A 173 -10.95 -8.07 4.53
CA SER A 173 -9.61 -8.27 3.92
C SER A 173 -8.70 -7.05 4.01
N SER A 174 -9.25 -5.83 4.02
CA SER A 174 -8.46 -4.60 4.23
C SER A 174 -7.80 -4.53 5.61
N LEU A 175 -8.31 -5.25 6.61
CA LEU A 175 -7.83 -5.27 7.99
C LEU A 175 -7.09 -6.57 8.34
N THR A 176 -7.62 -7.71 7.88
CA THR A 176 -7.12 -9.04 8.26
C THR A 176 -6.31 -9.71 7.15
N GLY A 177 -6.37 -9.21 5.92
CA GLY A 177 -5.83 -9.88 4.74
C GLY A 177 -6.69 -11.04 4.22
N GLU A 178 -7.75 -11.44 4.93
CA GLU A 178 -8.60 -12.58 4.57
C GLU A 178 -9.92 -12.10 3.94
N SER A 179 -10.24 -12.58 2.75
CA SER A 179 -11.45 -12.21 1.98
C SER A 179 -12.70 -13.05 2.33
N GLU A 180 -12.63 -13.91 3.35
CA GLU A 180 -13.81 -14.69 3.77
C GLU A 180 -14.87 -13.78 4.42
N PRO A 181 -16.11 -13.70 3.88
CA PRO A 181 -17.12 -12.79 4.39
C PRO A 181 -17.54 -13.11 5.83
N GLN A 182 -17.38 -12.14 6.73
CA GLN A 182 -17.68 -12.29 8.14
C GLN A 182 -19.09 -11.80 8.47
N THR A 183 -19.91 -12.63 9.12
CA THR A 183 -21.27 -12.25 9.53
C THR A 183 -21.27 -11.13 10.55
N ARG A 184 -22.22 -10.20 10.43
CA ARG A 184 -22.46 -9.11 11.39
C ARG A 184 -23.80 -9.29 12.11
N SER A 185 -23.83 -9.01 13.40
CA SER A 185 -25.02 -9.13 14.26
C SER A 185 -25.03 -8.03 15.33
N PRO A 186 -26.20 -7.61 15.85
CA PRO A 186 -26.25 -6.57 16.89
C PRO A 186 -25.61 -6.98 18.22
N ASP A 187 -25.58 -8.28 18.53
CA ASP A 187 -25.09 -8.81 19.81
C ASP A 187 -23.56 -8.82 19.89
N CYS A 188 -23.02 -8.44 21.05
CA CYS A 188 -21.58 -8.56 21.31
C CYS A 188 -21.18 -10.02 21.43
N THR A 189 -20.26 -10.47 20.58
CA THR A 189 -19.85 -11.89 20.53
C THR A 189 -18.45 -12.15 21.06
N HIS A 190 -17.63 -11.10 21.21
CA HIS A 190 -16.24 -11.22 21.62
C HIS A 190 -15.75 -9.93 22.29
N ASP A 191 -14.81 -10.04 23.24
CA ASP A 191 -14.28 -8.86 23.95
C ASP A 191 -13.38 -7.99 23.05
N ASN A 192 -12.60 -8.63 22.18
CA ASN A 192 -11.82 -7.94 21.15
C ASN A 192 -12.75 -7.26 20.12
N PRO A 193 -12.70 -5.92 19.97
CA PRO A 193 -13.50 -5.19 19.00
C PRO A 193 -13.31 -5.65 17.55
N LEU A 194 -12.13 -6.18 17.19
CA LEU A 194 -11.83 -6.65 15.83
C LEU A 194 -12.55 -7.96 15.48
N GLU A 195 -12.82 -8.79 16.49
CA GLU A 195 -13.40 -10.14 16.32
C GLU A 195 -14.92 -10.16 16.55
N THR A 196 -15.45 -9.18 17.28
CA THR A 196 -16.89 -9.12 17.57
C THR A 196 -17.70 -8.86 16.29
N ARG A 197 -18.89 -9.46 16.20
CA ARG A 197 -19.78 -9.34 15.04
C ARG A 197 -20.54 -8.02 14.98
N ASN A 198 -20.46 -7.24 16.05
CA ASN A 198 -21.33 -6.11 16.29
C ASN A 198 -20.70 -4.77 15.93
N ILE A 199 -19.55 -4.81 15.29
CA ILE A 199 -18.81 -3.68 14.74
C ILE A 199 -18.53 -3.95 13.26
N THR A 200 -18.62 -2.90 12.45
CA THR A 200 -18.10 -2.84 11.07
C THR A 200 -17.10 -1.71 10.97
N PHE A 201 -16.12 -1.85 10.09
CA PHE A 201 -14.98 -0.94 10.05
C PHE A 201 -14.96 -0.12 8.78
N PHE A 202 -14.42 1.09 8.88
CA PHE A 202 -14.09 1.92 7.72
C PHE A 202 -13.23 1.13 6.73
N SER A 203 -13.48 1.34 5.44
CA SER A 203 -12.83 0.65 4.31
C SER A 203 -13.28 -0.79 4.03
N THR A 204 -14.05 -1.43 4.90
CA THR A 204 -14.60 -2.78 4.65
C THR A 204 -15.80 -2.72 3.71
N ASN A 205 -16.06 -3.80 2.96
CA ASN A 205 -17.20 -3.84 2.03
C ASN A 205 -18.31 -4.75 2.57
N CYS A 206 -19.56 -4.30 2.50
CA CYS A 206 -20.70 -5.17 2.74
C CYS A 206 -20.88 -6.08 1.52
N VAL A 207 -20.71 -7.39 1.69
CA VAL A 207 -20.78 -8.37 0.59
C VAL A 207 -22.24 -8.69 0.28
N GLU A 208 -23.04 -8.92 1.31
CA GLU A 208 -24.45 -9.27 1.20
C GLU A 208 -25.24 -8.84 2.43
N GLY A 209 -26.57 -8.86 2.30
CA GLY A 209 -27.51 -8.48 3.36
C GLY A 209 -27.62 -6.98 3.55
N THR A 210 -28.26 -6.58 4.65
CA THR A 210 -28.41 -5.19 5.06
C THR A 210 -28.11 -5.03 6.54
N ALA A 211 -27.51 -3.92 6.93
CA ALA A 211 -27.29 -3.59 8.32
C ALA A 211 -27.48 -2.10 8.60
N ARG A 212 -27.84 -1.79 9.84
CA ARG A 212 -27.91 -0.44 10.38
C ARG A 212 -26.98 -0.35 11.58
N GLY A 213 -26.20 0.72 11.63
CA GLY A 213 -25.28 0.95 12.72
C GLY A 213 -25.10 2.42 13.04
N VAL A 214 -24.75 2.70 14.28
CA VAL A 214 -24.41 4.04 14.76
C VAL A 214 -22.92 4.28 14.57
N VAL A 215 -22.54 5.43 14.00
CA VAL A 215 -21.13 5.79 13.82
C VAL A 215 -20.46 5.97 15.18
N ILE A 216 -19.38 5.24 15.43
CA ILE A 216 -18.60 5.31 16.67
C ILE A 216 -17.26 6.05 16.48
N ALA A 217 -16.70 6.05 15.28
CA ALA A 217 -15.49 6.80 14.95
C ALA A 217 -15.48 7.23 13.48
N THR A 218 -14.90 8.40 13.21
CA THR A 218 -14.77 9.01 11.87
C THR A 218 -13.33 9.41 11.57
N GLY A 219 -12.97 9.44 10.27
CA GLY A 219 -11.67 9.89 9.77
C GLY A 219 -10.49 9.15 10.41
N ASP A 220 -9.47 9.91 10.83
CA ASP A 220 -8.25 9.39 11.46
C ASP A 220 -8.49 8.61 12.76
N ARG A 221 -9.65 8.79 13.41
CA ARG A 221 -10.00 8.07 14.66
C ARG A 221 -10.51 6.65 14.41
N THR A 222 -10.84 6.30 13.17
CA THR A 222 -11.23 4.93 12.80
C THR A 222 -10.06 3.96 12.94
N VAL A 223 -10.32 2.65 12.99
CA VAL A 223 -9.27 1.63 13.03
C VAL A 223 -8.32 1.76 11.83
N MET A 224 -8.87 1.83 10.62
CA MET A 224 -8.06 2.03 9.41
C MET A 224 -7.41 3.40 9.34
N GLY A 225 -8.06 4.44 9.88
CA GLY A 225 -7.46 5.77 9.99
C GLY A 225 -6.20 5.76 10.85
N ARG A 226 -6.26 5.13 12.03
CA ARG A 226 -5.09 4.96 12.90
C ARG A 226 -3.97 4.16 12.23
N ILE A 227 -4.31 3.11 11.48
CA ILE A 227 -3.34 2.32 10.71
C ILE A 227 -2.70 3.19 9.62
N ALA A 228 -3.49 3.99 8.89
CA ALA A 228 -3.01 4.89 7.86
C ALA A 228 -2.10 5.99 8.45
N THR A 229 -2.49 6.60 9.57
CA THR A 229 -1.65 7.58 10.29
C THR A 229 -0.35 6.94 10.76
N LEU A 230 -0.39 5.73 11.31
CA LEU A 230 0.83 5.02 11.72
C LEU A 230 1.72 4.70 10.51
N ALA A 231 1.16 4.19 9.42
CA ALA A 231 1.91 3.86 8.21
C ALA A 231 2.57 5.09 7.55
N SER A 232 1.87 6.23 7.57
CA SER A 232 2.36 7.49 6.99
C SER A 232 3.28 8.29 7.92
N GLY A 233 3.15 8.10 9.24
CA GLY A 233 4.01 8.73 10.25
C GLY A 233 5.32 7.99 10.49
N LEU A 234 5.52 6.81 9.90
CA LEU A 234 6.81 6.12 9.93
C LEU A 234 7.84 6.90 9.13
N GLU A 235 8.91 7.32 9.80
CA GLU A 235 10.01 8.00 9.14
C GLU A 235 10.67 7.05 8.12
N VAL A 236 10.87 7.56 6.91
CA VAL A 236 11.61 6.84 5.88
C VAL A 236 13.09 6.85 6.30
N GLY A 237 13.56 5.71 6.81
CA GLY A 237 14.97 5.50 7.12
C GLY A 237 15.85 5.57 5.87
N LYS A 238 17.16 5.79 6.07
CA LYS A 238 18.15 5.73 4.99
C LYS A 238 18.25 4.31 4.45
N THR A 239 18.33 4.16 3.12
CA THR A 239 18.56 2.87 2.47
C THR A 239 20.02 2.41 2.68
N PRO A 240 20.32 1.10 2.58
CA PRO A 240 21.69 0.60 2.70
C PRO A 240 22.65 1.29 1.72
N ILE A 241 22.29 1.39 0.44
CA ILE A 241 23.09 2.13 -0.55
C ILE A 241 23.30 3.61 -0.19
N ALA A 242 22.30 4.29 0.39
CA ALA A 242 22.46 5.68 0.82
C ALA A 242 23.44 5.81 1.99
N VAL A 243 23.42 4.85 2.93
CA VAL A 243 24.39 4.78 4.05
C VAL A 243 25.80 4.54 3.53
N GLU A 244 25.98 3.62 2.58
CA GLU A 244 27.29 3.35 1.96
C GLU A 244 27.81 4.55 1.16
N ILE A 245 26.94 5.25 0.43
CA ILE A 245 27.30 6.50 -0.27
C ILE A 245 27.75 7.57 0.74
N GLU A 246 27.03 7.74 1.85
CA GLU A 246 27.40 8.71 2.89
C GLU A 246 28.74 8.35 3.55
N HIS A 247 28.95 7.08 3.88
CA HIS A 247 30.22 6.60 4.42
C HIS A 247 31.37 6.86 3.45
N PHE A 248 31.16 6.58 2.16
CA PHE A 248 32.12 6.86 1.10
C PHE A 248 32.43 8.36 0.98
N ILE A 249 31.39 9.21 0.98
CA ILE A 249 31.54 10.67 0.94
C ILE A 249 32.37 11.15 2.15
N GLN A 250 32.10 10.64 3.35
CA GLN A 250 32.84 11.01 4.57
C GLN A 250 34.32 10.62 4.48
N LEU A 251 34.63 9.43 3.95
CA LEU A 251 36.00 8.97 3.77
C LEU A 251 36.75 9.86 2.78
N ILE A 252 36.18 10.11 1.59
CA ILE A 252 36.81 10.96 0.57
C ILE A 252 36.95 12.40 1.06
N THR A 253 35.93 12.95 1.72
CA THR A 253 35.99 14.29 2.30
C THR A 253 37.07 14.38 3.37
N GLY A 254 37.20 13.36 4.23
CA GLY A 254 38.25 13.28 5.24
C GLY A 254 39.65 13.32 4.63
N VAL A 255 39.89 12.54 3.56
CA VAL A 255 41.16 12.54 2.82
C VAL A 255 41.40 13.90 2.13
N ALA A 256 40.39 14.46 1.47
CA ALA A 256 40.49 15.74 0.76
C ALA A 256 40.84 16.90 1.72
N VAL A 257 40.18 16.96 2.88
CA VAL A 257 40.45 17.98 3.90
C VAL A 257 41.82 17.76 4.55
N PHE A 258 42.19 16.52 4.85
CA PHE A 258 43.51 16.20 5.40
C PHE A 258 44.64 16.63 4.47
N LEU A 259 44.56 16.27 3.18
CA LEU A 259 45.54 16.70 2.18
C LEU A 259 45.49 18.21 1.97
N GLY A 260 44.30 18.80 1.85
CA GLY A 260 44.13 20.24 1.67
C GLY A 260 44.80 21.05 2.78
N ILE A 261 44.50 20.74 4.05
CA ILE A 261 45.08 21.45 5.20
C ILE A 261 46.59 21.19 5.32
N SER A 262 47.04 19.95 5.09
CA SER A 262 48.46 19.61 5.18
C SER A 262 49.29 20.41 4.17
N PHE A 263 48.82 20.49 2.92
CA PHE A 263 49.49 21.27 1.87
C PHE A 263 49.33 22.78 2.05
N PHE A 264 48.22 23.24 2.64
CA PHE A 264 48.05 24.63 3.04
C PHE A 264 49.10 25.05 4.09
N ILE A 265 49.34 24.24 5.10
CA ILE A 265 50.37 24.52 6.12
C ILE A 265 51.76 24.46 5.48
N LEU A 266 52.01 23.48 4.61
CA LEU A 266 53.28 23.32 3.91
C LEU A 266 53.59 24.52 3.00
N SER A 267 52.59 25.04 2.27
CA SER A 267 52.78 26.19 1.39
C SER A 267 53.13 27.45 2.18
N LEU A 268 52.52 27.66 3.35
CA LEU A 268 52.91 28.75 4.25
C LEU A 268 54.36 28.59 4.76
N ILE A 269 54.79 27.37 5.09
CA ILE A 269 56.18 27.09 5.52
C ILE A 269 57.18 27.36 4.38
N LEU A 270 56.81 27.06 3.13
CA LEU A 270 57.63 27.29 1.94
C LEU A 270 57.68 28.78 1.51
N GLY A 271 56.95 29.66 2.19
CA GLY A 271 56.97 31.10 1.94
C GLY A 271 56.00 31.58 0.86
N TYR A 272 55.00 30.77 0.50
CA TYR A 272 53.90 31.24 -0.36
C TYR A 272 53.02 32.23 0.39
N THR A 273 52.40 33.15 -0.36
CA THR A 273 51.45 34.11 0.20
C THR A 273 50.18 33.40 0.69
N TRP A 274 49.46 34.02 1.63
CA TRP A 274 48.18 33.49 2.13
C TRP A 274 47.17 33.24 1.00
N LEU A 275 47.17 34.10 -0.02
CA LEU A 275 46.28 33.99 -1.16
C LEU A 275 46.63 32.76 -2.02
N GLU A 276 47.90 32.56 -2.35
CA GLU A 276 48.37 31.37 -3.08
C GLU A 276 48.11 30.09 -2.29
N ALA A 277 48.32 30.12 -0.98
CA ALA A 277 48.03 28.98 -0.10
C ALA A 277 46.54 28.60 -0.13
N VAL A 278 45.62 29.58 -0.08
CA VAL A 278 44.17 29.34 -0.21
C VAL A 278 43.81 28.79 -1.59
N ILE A 279 44.42 29.29 -2.67
CA ILE A 279 44.19 28.78 -4.03
C ILE A 279 44.64 27.30 -4.13
N PHE A 280 45.80 26.94 -3.57
CA PHE A 280 46.25 25.55 -3.51
C PHE A 280 45.32 24.66 -2.70
N LEU A 281 44.81 25.14 -1.56
CA LEU A 281 43.83 24.42 -0.75
C LEU A 281 42.56 24.09 -1.56
N ILE A 282 42.01 25.08 -2.27
CA ILE A 282 40.82 24.88 -3.12
C ILE A 282 41.13 23.89 -4.24
N GLY A 283 42.26 24.05 -4.93
CA GLY A 283 42.66 23.16 -6.02
C GLY A 283 42.79 21.70 -5.57
N ILE A 284 43.39 21.46 -4.41
CA ILE A 284 43.52 20.11 -3.84
C ILE A 284 42.15 19.55 -3.44
N ILE A 285 41.30 20.37 -2.83
CA ILE A 285 39.94 19.95 -2.44
C ILE A 285 39.14 19.55 -3.68
N VAL A 286 39.08 20.42 -4.70
CA VAL A 286 38.33 20.16 -5.94
C VAL A 286 38.88 18.93 -6.66
N ALA A 287 40.21 18.79 -6.76
CA ALA A 287 40.83 17.63 -7.42
C ALA A 287 40.50 16.28 -6.75
N ASN A 288 40.13 16.26 -5.47
CA ASN A 288 39.78 15.04 -4.73
C ASN A 288 38.27 14.76 -4.71
N VAL A 289 37.41 15.68 -5.17
CA VAL A 289 35.95 15.46 -5.22
C VAL A 289 35.62 14.75 -6.53
N PRO A 290 35.05 13.53 -6.50
CA PRO A 290 34.66 12.84 -7.73
C PRO A 290 33.30 13.35 -8.20
N GLU A 291 33.25 14.44 -8.95
CA GLU A 291 31.99 15.10 -9.33
C GLU A 291 31.06 14.20 -10.18
N GLY A 292 31.66 13.26 -10.92
CA GLY A 292 30.91 12.28 -11.72
C GLY A 292 30.33 11.10 -10.95
N LEU A 293 30.70 10.90 -9.68
CA LEU A 293 30.34 9.67 -8.96
C LEU A 293 28.83 9.55 -8.72
N LEU A 294 28.18 10.60 -8.21
CA LEU A 294 26.74 10.55 -7.94
C LEU A 294 25.93 10.32 -9.22
N ALA A 295 26.33 10.96 -10.32
CA ALA A 295 25.69 10.75 -11.62
C ALA A 295 25.88 9.32 -12.13
N THR A 296 27.08 8.75 -12.02
CA THR A 296 27.37 7.38 -12.47
C THR A 296 26.61 6.34 -11.66
N VAL A 297 26.56 6.47 -10.32
CA VAL A 297 25.78 5.58 -9.43
C VAL A 297 24.31 5.59 -9.82
N THR A 298 23.72 6.78 -10.02
CA THR A 298 22.33 6.93 -10.44
C THR A 298 22.05 6.29 -11.81
N VAL A 299 22.96 6.47 -12.78
CA VAL A 299 22.83 5.84 -14.10
C VAL A 299 22.89 4.32 -13.98
N CYS A 300 23.80 3.77 -13.17
CA CYS A 300 23.90 2.34 -12.89
C CYS A 300 22.61 1.78 -12.26
N LEU A 301 22.05 2.46 -11.26
CA LEU A 301 20.78 2.08 -10.64
C LEU A 301 19.62 2.15 -11.64
N THR A 302 19.56 3.19 -12.47
CA THR A 302 18.52 3.35 -13.50
C THR A 302 18.58 2.25 -14.55
N LEU A 303 19.77 1.88 -15.02
CA LEU A 303 19.94 0.77 -15.97
C LEU A 303 19.48 -0.56 -15.36
N THR A 304 19.74 -0.77 -14.08
CA THR A 304 19.33 -1.98 -13.34
C THR A 304 17.82 -2.01 -13.13
N ALA A 305 17.21 -0.89 -12.71
CA ALA A 305 15.76 -0.75 -12.60
C ALA A 305 15.06 -1.02 -13.95
N LYS A 306 15.63 -0.54 -15.06
CA LYS A 306 15.10 -0.81 -16.41
C LYS A 306 15.20 -2.30 -16.78
N ARG A 307 16.27 -2.99 -16.37
CA ARG A 307 16.40 -4.45 -16.55
C ARG A 307 15.37 -5.23 -15.72
N MET A 308 15.07 -4.80 -14.50
CA MET A 308 14.03 -5.39 -13.65
C MET A 308 12.63 -5.16 -14.23
N ALA A 309 12.35 -3.96 -14.73
CA ALA A 309 11.06 -3.63 -15.34
C ALA A 309 10.76 -4.50 -16.58
N ARG A 310 11.78 -4.87 -17.37
CA ARG A 310 11.63 -5.83 -18.48
C ARG A 310 11.20 -7.23 -18.04
N LYS A 311 11.35 -7.56 -16.77
CA LYS A 311 10.90 -8.82 -16.14
C LYS A 311 9.65 -8.60 -15.26
N ASN A 312 8.85 -7.58 -15.54
CA ASN A 312 7.63 -7.22 -14.80
C ASN A 312 7.85 -6.86 -13.31
N CYS A 313 9.08 -6.54 -12.91
CA CYS A 313 9.38 -6.03 -11.58
C CYS A 313 9.56 -4.51 -11.63
N LEU A 314 8.51 -3.76 -11.26
CA LEU A 314 8.51 -2.30 -11.28
C LEU A 314 9.13 -1.74 -10.00
N VAL A 315 10.14 -0.89 -10.15
CA VAL A 315 10.84 -0.24 -9.04
C VAL A 315 10.40 1.22 -8.93
N LYS A 316 9.85 1.63 -7.78
CA LYS A 316 9.43 3.01 -7.52
C LYS A 316 10.58 3.90 -7.03
N ASN A 317 11.40 3.40 -6.10
CA ASN A 317 12.60 4.06 -5.59
C ASN A 317 13.85 3.37 -6.15
N LEU A 318 14.72 4.11 -6.86
CA LEU A 318 15.93 3.56 -7.48
C LEU A 318 16.88 2.88 -6.48
N GLU A 319 16.94 3.37 -5.24
CA GLU A 319 17.77 2.78 -4.18
C GLU A 319 17.28 1.39 -3.75
N ALA A 320 15.99 1.11 -3.90
CA ALA A 320 15.40 -0.17 -3.52
C ALA A 320 15.92 -1.35 -4.37
N VAL A 321 16.52 -1.08 -5.53
CA VAL A 321 17.16 -2.09 -6.39
C VAL A 321 18.27 -2.81 -5.63
N GLU A 322 19.11 -2.06 -4.91
CA GLU A 322 20.22 -2.61 -4.14
C GLU A 322 19.73 -3.20 -2.81
N THR A 323 18.74 -2.56 -2.17
CA THR A 323 18.19 -3.01 -0.88
C THR A 323 17.73 -4.47 -0.94
N LEU A 324 17.14 -4.91 -2.06
CA LEU A 324 16.76 -6.31 -2.25
C LEU A 324 17.95 -7.27 -2.26
N GLY A 325 19.10 -6.84 -2.77
CA GLY A 325 20.36 -7.62 -2.76
C GLY A 325 20.98 -7.73 -1.38
N SER A 326 20.81 -6.69 -0.55
CA SER A 326 21.31 -6.63 0.83
C SER A 326 20.30 -7.13 1.88
N THR A 327 19.16 -7.67 1.45
CA THR A 327 18.10 -8.17 2.35
C THR A 327 18.52 -9.48 2.99
N SER A 328 18.54 -9.51 4.34
CA SER A 328 18.84 -10.73 5.12
C SER A 328 17.59 -11.45 5.64
N THR A 329 16.44 -10.77 5.71
CA THR A 329 15.18 -11.31 6.21
C THR A 329 14.02 -10.83 5.35
N ILE A 330 13.17 -11.75 4.91
CA ILE A 330 11.96 -11.45 4.15
C ILE A 330 10.74 -11.69 5.04
N CYS A 331 10.02 -10.62 5.37
CA CYS A 331 8.71 -10.71 6.00
C CYS A 331 7.65 -10.71 4.90
N SER A 332 6.99 -11.85 4.69
CA SER A 332 6.01 -12.03 3.63
C SER A 332 4.61 -12.20 4.21
N ASP A 333 3.64 -11.52 3.63
CA ASP A 333 2.23 -11.79 3.91
C ASP A 333 1.81 -13.13 3.29
N LYS A 334 0.84 -13.81 3.89
CA LYS A 334 0.33 -15.08 3.36
C LYS A 334 -0.64 -14.84 2.21
N THR A 335 -1.66 -14.01 2.44
CA THR A 335 -2.83 -13.96 1.56
C THR A 335 -2.61 -12.99 0.42
N GLY A 336 -2.64 -13.48 -0.82
CA GLY A 336 -2.38 -12.65 -2.02
C GLY A 336 -0.90 -12.37 -2.30
N THR A 337 0.02 -12.81 -1.43
CA THR A 337 1.46 -12.75 -1.66
C THR A 337 2.06 -14.15 -1.82
N LEU A 338 2.01 -15.00 -0.79
CA LEU A 338 2.42 -16.41 -0.92
C LEU A 338 1.34 -17.28 -1.56
N THR A 339 0.08 -16.98 -1.27
CA THR A 339 -1.09 -17.69 -1.79
C THR A 339 -1.79 -16.88 -2.87
N GLN A 340 -2.54 -17.55 -3.75
CA GLN A 340 -3.23 -16.92 -4.89
C GLN A 340 -4.47 -16.08 -4.50
N ASN A 341 -4.75 -15.90 -3.20
CA ASN A 341 -5.97 -15.31 -2.64
C ASN A 341 -7.26 -15.84 -3.34
N ARG A 342 -7.31 -17.15 -3.56
CA ARG A 342 -8.44 -17.80 -4.23
C ARG A 342 -8.67 -19.17 -3.64
N MET A 343 -9.88 -19.39 -3.10
CA MET A 343 -10.31 -20.70 -2.67
C MET A 343 -10.26 -21.67 -3.85
N THR A 344 -9.56 -22.79 -3.68
CA THR A 344 -9.32 -23.80 -4.71
C THR A 344 -9.43 -25.18 -4.06
N VAL A 345 -10.11 -26.12 -4.72
CA VAL A 345 -10.21 -27.51 -4.23
C VAL A 345 -8.80 -28.07 -4.16
N ALA A 346 -8.41 -28.56 -2.97
CA ALA A 346 -7.06 -29.10 -2.74
C ALA A 346 -7.06 -30.64 -2.66
N HIS A 347 -8.03 -31.21 -1.95
CA HIS A 347 -8.11 -32.65 -1.73
C HIS A 347 -9.55 -33.13 -1.88
N MET A 348 -9.70 -34.37 -2.33
CA MET A 348 -10.98 -35.08 -2.44
C MET A 348 -10.82 -36.44 -1.78
N TRP A 349 -11.88 -36.92 -1.12
CA TRP A 349 -11.89 -38.24 -0.50
C TRP A 349 -13.01 -39.07 -1.11
N PHE A 350 -12.63 -40.11 -1.84
CA PHE A 350 -13.54 -41.13 -2.40
C PHE A 350 -12.78 -42.45 -2.54
N ASP A 351 -13.49 -43.57 -2.68
CA ASP A 351 -12.89 -44.91 -2.74
C ASP A 351 -11.91 -45.21 -1.57
N ASN A 352 -12.19 -44.60 -0.41
CA ASN A 352 -11.36 -44.67 0.80
C ASN A 352 -9.91 -44.21 0.59
N GLN A 353 -9.67 -43.33 -0.38
CA GLN A 353 -8.36 -42.74 -0.69
C GLN A 353 -8.46 -41.20 -0.74
N ILE A 354 -7.35 -40.54 -0.41
CA ILE A 354 -7.21 -39.10 -0.56
C ILE A 354 -6.59 -38.85 -1.94
N HIS A 355 -7.29 -38.06 -2.75
CA HIS A 355 -6.84 -37.62 -4.06
C HIS A 355 -6.47 -36.13 -3.99
N GLU A 356 -5.25 -35.80 -4.40
CA GLU A 356 -4.78 -34.42 -4.48
C GLU A 356 -5.20 -33.78 -5.81
N ALA A 357 -5.80 -32.60 -5.74
CA ALA A 357 -6.13 -31.78 -6.90
C ALA A 357 -4.99 -30.81 -7.21
N ASP A 358 -4.87 -30.42 -8.48
CA ASP A 358 -3.90 -29.42 -8.90
C ASP A 358 -4.34 -28.00 -8.48
N THR A 359 -3.62 -27.43 -7.52
CA THR A 359 -3.86 -26.07 -6.99
C THR A 359 -3.03 -24.98 -7.68
N THR A 360 -2.19 -25.32 -8.66
CA THR A 360 -1.35 -24.35 -9.38
C THR A 360 -2.19 -23.44 -10.28
N GLU A 361 -1.73 -22.20 -10.49
CA GLU A 361 -2.49 -21.22 -11.28
C GLU A 361 -2.50 -21.52 -12.78
N ASP A 362 -1.50 -22.26 -13.26
CA ASP A 362 -1.25 -22.61 -14.65
C ASP A 362 -1.58 -24.07 -14.96
N GLN A 363 -2.06 -24.82 -13.96
CA GLN A 363 -2.41 -26.23 -14.05
C GLN A 363 -1.22 -27.12 -14.46
N SER A 364 -0.06 -26.85 -13.85
CA SER A 364 1.20 -27.57 -14.05
C SER A 364 1.42 -28.74 -13.08
N GLY A 365 0.51 -28.93 -12.12
CA GLY A 365 0.59 -29.97 -11.10
C GLY A 365 0.16 -31.36 -11.58
N THR A 366 0.18 -32.32 -10.66
CA THR A 366 -0.21 -33.70 -10.94
C THR A 366 -1.73 -33.83 -11.02
N ALA A 367 -2.22 -34.45 -12.09
CA ALA A 367 -3.62 -34.84 -12.20
C ALA A 367 -3.92 -36.07 -11.34
N PHE A 368 -5.13 -36.13 -10.76
CA PHE A 368 -5.65 -37.33 -10.10
C PHE A 368 -6.44 -38.21 -11.07
N ASP A 369 -6.69 -39.46 -10.68
CA ASP A 369 -7.48 -40.40 -11.47
C ASP A 369 -8.96 -39.98 -11.54
N LYS A 370 -9.45 -39.82 -12.78
CA LYS A 370 -10.82 -39.41 -13.10
C LYS A 370 -11.66 -40.57 -13.66
N SER A 371 -11.09 -41.78 -13.74
CA SER A 371 -11.74 -42.93 -14.37
C SER A 371 -12.75 -43.63 -13.46
N SER A 372 -12.61 -43.48 -12.13
CA SER A 372 -13.51 -44.11 -11.16
C SER A 372 -14.96 -43.63 -11.35
N PRO A 373 -15.94 -44.55 -11.40
CA PRO A 373 -17.36 -44.20 -11.39
C PRO A 373 -17.76 -43.37 -10.16
N THR A 374 -17.08 -43.56 -9.02
CA THR A 374 -17.30 -42.79 -7.79
C THR A 374 -16.96 -41.32 -7.99
N TRP A 375 -15.89 -41.01 -8.74
CA TRP A 375 -15.53 -39.65 -9.13
C TRP A 375 -16.60 -39.01 -10.02
N VAL A 376 -17.14 -39.76 -10.98
CA VAL A 376 -18.21 -39.25 -11.86
C VAL A 376 -19.44 -38.84 -11.03
N ALA A 377 -19.85 -39.67 -10.07
CA ALA A 377 -20.95 -39.33 -9.16
C ALA A 377 -20.64 -38.10 -8.29
N LEU A 378 -19.43 -38.04 -7.70
CA LEU A 378 -19.01 -36.92 -6.87
C LEU A 378 -18.94 -35.60 -7.67
N SER A 379 -18.40 -35.63 -8.88
CA SER A 379 -18.29 -34.45 -9.75
C SER A 379 -19.67 -33.95 -10.21
N HIS A 380 -20.62 -34.85 -10.45
CA HIS A 380 -22.01 -34.49 -10.71
C HIS A 380 -22.66 -33.79 -9.52
N ILE A 381 -22.47 -34.31 -8.30
CA ILE A 381 -22.99 -33.68 -7.08
C ILE A 381 -22.42 -32.26 -6.94
N ALA A 382 -21.10 -32.10 -7.04
CA ALA A 382 -20.43 -30.81 -6.92
C ALA A 382 -20.83 -29.81 -8.03
N GLY A 383 -21.13 -30.28 -9.24
CA GLY A 383 -21.58 -29.45 -10.36
C GLY A 383 -23.05 -29.02 -10.25
N LEU A 384 -23.94 -29.92 -9.82
CA LEU A 384 -25.39 -29.71 -9.77
C LEU A 384 -25.85 -29.03 -8.46
N CYS A 385 -25.30 -29.43 -7.32
CA CYS A 385 -25.60 -28.90 -5.99
C CYS A 385 -24.77 -27.63 -5.71
N ASN A 386 -24.85 -26.65 -6.62
CA ASN A 386 -24.00 -25.46 -6.57
C ASN A 386 -24.69 -24.29 -7.31
N ARG A 387 -24.68 -23.10 -6.72
CA ARG A 387 -25.31 -21.89 -7.30
C ARG A 387 -24.34 -21.01 -8.07
N ALA A 388 -23.04 -21.22 -7.92
CA ALA A 388 -22.03 -20.42 -8.57
C ALA A 388 -22.16 -20.50 -10.10
N VAL A 389 -21.96 -19.36 -10.76
CA VAL A 389 -21.97 -19.22 -12.22
C VAL A 389 -20.84 -18.32 -12.70
N PHE A 390 -20.22 -18.65 -13.83
CA PHE A 390 -19.27 -17.75 -14.48
C PHE A 390 -19.98 -16.50 -14.99
N LYS A 391 -19.35 -15.34 -14.84
CA LYS A 391 -19.83 -14.11 -15.49
C LYS A 391 -19.65 -14.19 -17.01
N GLY A 392 -20.51 -13.51 -17.75
CA GLY A 392 -20.48 -13.53 -19.22
C GLY A 392 -19.24 -12.86 -19.81
N GLY A 393 -18.85 -13.26 -21.03
CA GLY A 393 -17.79 -12.62 -21.81
C GLY A 393 -16.36 -13.04 -21.45
N GLN A 394 -16.17 -14.15 -20.72
CA GLN A 394 -14.87 -14.56 -20.18
C GLN A 394 -14.31 -15.84 -20.81
N GLU A 395 -14.73 -16.17 -22.03
CA GLU A 395 -14.35 -17.43 -22.70
C GLU A 395 -12.83 -17.53 -22.96
N ASN A 396 -12.19 -16.40 -23.27
CA ASN A 396 -10.75 -16.30 -23.53
C ASN A 396 -9.88 -16.27 -22.25
N VAL A 397 -10.50 -16.22 -21.07
CA VAL A 397 -9.79 -16.18 -19.79
C VAL A 397 -9.62 -17.61 -19.26
N PRO A 398 -8.44 -18.00 -18.73
CA PRO A 398 -8.25 -19.30 -18.09
C PRO A 398 -9.30 -19.55 -17.00
N ILE A 399 -9.83 -20.77 -16.90
CA ILE A 399 -10.96 -21.13 -16.03
C ILE A 399 -10.75 -20.66 -14.58
N LEU A 400 -9.55 -20.85 -14.05
CA LEU A 400 -9.18 -20.45 -12.69
C LEU A 400 -9.23 -18.92 -12.45
N LYS A 401 -8.99 -18.12 -13.48
CA LYS A 401 -8.99 -16.64 -13.44
C LYS A 401 -10.32 -16.02 -13.86
N ARG A 402 -11.31 -16.83 -14.27
CA ARG A 402 -12.67 -16.33 -14.54
C ARG A 402 -13.34 -15.86 -13.26
N ASP A 403 -14.08 -14.77 -13.36
CA ASP A 403 -14.96 -14.26 -12.31
C ASP A 403 -16.20 -15.13 -12.19
N VAL A 404 -16.60 -15.35 -10.95
CA VAL A 404 -17.73 -16.19 -10.60
C VAL A 404 -18.68 -15.36 -9.73
N ALA A 405 -19.97 -15.47 -9.99
CA ALA A 405 -21.01 -15.00 -9.09
C ALA A 405 -21.43 -16.18 -8.21
N GLY A 406 -21.09 -16.11 -6.92
CA GLY A 406 -21.31 -17.15 -5.93
C GLY A 406 -20.35 -16.95 -4.75
N ASP A 407 -20.51 -17.73 -3.67
CA ASP A 407 -19.53 -17.71 -2.58
C ASP A 407 -18.21 -18.38 -2.99
N ALA A 408 -17.16 -18.19 -2.21
CA ALA A 408 -15.82 -18.67 -2.52
C ALA A 408 -15.74 -20.21 -2.61
N SER A 409 -16.51 -20.94 -1.79
CA SER A 409 -16.51 -22.40 -1.76
C SER A 409 -17.23 -22.97 -2.98
N GLU A 410 -18.42 -22.47 -3.27
CA GLU A 410 -19.17 -22.83 -4.47
C GLU A 410 -18.38 -22.49 -5.75
N SER A 411 -17.71 -21.33 -5.76
CA SER A 411 -16.86 -20.92 -6.88
C SER A 411 -15.66 -21.85 -7.10
N ALA A 412 -15.04 -22.33 -6.01
CA ALA A 412 -13.94 -23.29 -6.07
C ALA A 412 -14.39 -24.63 -6.66
N LEU A 413 -15.55 -25.13 -6.23
CA LEU A 413 -16.15 -26.35 -6.76
C LEU A 413 -16.51 -26.21 -8.25
N LEU A 414 -17.15 -25.10 -8.64
CA LEU A 414 -17.48 -24.82 -10.04
C LEU A 414 -16.24 -24.88 -10.93
N LYS A 415 -15.16 -24.19 -10.52
CA LYS A 415 -13.89 -24.17 -11.27
C LYS A 415 -13.24 -25.56 -11.34
N CYS A 416 -13.27 -26.32 -10.24
CA CYS A 416 -12.75 -27.69 -10.21
C CYS A 416 -13.47 -28.58 -11.23
N ILE A 417 -14.81 -28.57 -11.25
CA ILE A 417 -15.58 -29.43 -12.16
C ILE A 417 -15.42 -28.99 -13.61
N GLU A 418 -15.39 -27.68 -13.87
CA GLU A 418 -15.17 -27.14 -15.23
C GLU A 418 -13.81 -27.59 -15.79
N LEU A 419 -12.77 -27.67 -14.95
CA LEU A 419 -11.44 -28.17 -15.33
C LEU A 419 -11.38 -29.70 -15.47
N SER A 420 -12.04 -30.43 -14.58
CA SER A 420 -11.88 -31.88 -14.49
C SER A 420 -12.81 -32.66 -15.42
N SER A 421 -14.05 -32.18 -15.58
CA SER A 421 -15.18 -32.93 -16.14
C SER A 421 -15.88 -32.21 -17.29
N GLY A 422 -15.33 -31.06 -17.73
CA GLY A 422 -15.88 -30.25 -18.82
C GLY A 422 -17.00 -29.31 -18.36
N SER A 423 -17.79 -28.79 -19.31
CA SER A 423 -18.68 -27.67 -19.03
C SER A 423 -19.81 -28.00 -18.04
N VAL A 424 -19.79 -27.33 -16.89
CA VAL A 424 -20.82 -27.44 -15.84
C VAL A 424 -22.15 -26.89 -16.34
N LYS A 425 -22.13 -25.90 -17.24
CA LYS A 425 -23.35 -25.35 -17.85
C LYS A 425 -24.12 -26.44 -18.61
N VAL A 426 -23.44 -27.21 -19.46
CA VAL A 426 -24.04 -28.32 -20.20
C VAL A 426 -24.51 -29.43 -19.25
N MET A 427 -23.75 -29.71 -18.20
CA MET A 427 -24.13 -30.67 -17.16
C MET A 427 -25.45 -30.28 -16.47
N ARG A 428 -25.62 -29.00 -16.11
CA ARG A 428 -26.85 -28.46 -15.50
C ARG A 428 -28.02 -28.39 -16.49
N GLU A 429 -27.78 -28.12 -17.76
CA GLU A 429 -28.82 -28.12 -18.79
C GLU A 429 -29.39 -29.53 -19.05
N ARG A 430 -28.54 -30.56 -18.97
CA ARG A 430 -28.97 -31.97 -19.08
C ARG A 430 -29.75 -32.46 -17.85
N ASN A 431 -29.47 -31.90 -16.68
CA ASN A 431 -30.10 -32.27 -15.41
C ASN A 431 -30.91 -31.08 -14.88
N LYS A 432 -32.12 -30.89 -15.42
CA LYS A 432 -32.98 -29.75 -15.06
C LYS A 432 -33.35 -29.82 -13.58
N LYS A 433 -32.96 -28.77 -12.85
CA LYS A 433 -33.32 -28.54 -11.45
C LYS A 433 -34.83 -28.30 -11.32
N VAL A 434 -35.51 -29.16 -10.57
CA VAL A 434 -36.95 -29.10 -10.27
C VAL A 434 -37.21 -28.37 -8.95
N ALA A 435 -36.38 -28.63 -7.95
CA ALA A 435 -36.49 -27.98 -6.63
C ALA A 435 -35.11 -27.76 -6.00
N GLU A 436 -35.03 -26.77 -5.10
CA GLU A 436 -33.80 -26.46 -4.39
C GLU A 436 -34.07 -25.95 -2.98
N ILE A 437 -33.27 -26.42 -2.03
CA ILE A 437 -33.24 -25.92 -0.67
C ILE A 437 -31.92 -25.15 -0.47
N PRO A 438 -31.95 -23.81 -0.28
CA PRO A 438 -30.75 -23.03 -0.02
C PRO A 438 -30.04 -23.47 1.26
N PHE A 439 -28.72 -23.31 1.29
CA PHE A 439 -27.95 -23.46 2.51
C PHE A 439 -28.44 -22.48 3.59
N ASN A 440 -28.72 -22.99 4.80
CA ASN A 440 -29.13 -22.18 5.95
C ASN A 440 -28.37 -22.62 7.21
N SER A 441 -27.78 -21.66 7.92
CA SER A 441 -26.98 -21.87 9.13
C SER A 441 -27.73 -22.49 10.31
N THR A 442 -29.05 -22.26 10.43
CA THR A 442 -29.90 -22.90 11.45
C THR A 442 -30.24 -24.35 11.11
N ASN A 443 -30.25 -24.69 9.82
CA ASN A 443 -30.42 -26.04 9.31
C ASN A 443 -29.06 -26.62 8.86
N LYS A 444 -28.00 -26.51 9.70
CA LYS A 444 -26.84 -27.40 9.54
C LYS A 444 -27.41 -28.82 9.47
N PRO A 445 -27.21 -29.60 8.39
CA PRO A 445 -27.95 -30.83 8.19
C PRO A 445 -27.73 -31.78 9.38
N ARG A 446 -28.78 -32.00 10.18
CA ARG A 446 -28.85 -33.04 11.22
C ARG A 446 -29.28 -34.40 10.66
N THR A 447 -29.35 -34.52 9.34
CA THR A 447 -29.78 -35.71 8.60
C THR A 447 -28.80 -35.99 7.46
N PRO A 448 -28.30 -37.23 7.27
CA PRO A 448 -27.31 -37.59 6.25
C PRO A 448 -27.81 -37.47 4.79
N THR A 449 -29.03 -36.97 4.57
CA THR A 449 -29.69 -37.01 3.26
C THR A 449 -29.79 -35.67 2.53
N THR A 450 -29.34 -34.55 3.08
CA THR A 450 -29.55 -33.25 2.42
C THR A 450 -28.48 -32.21 2.74
N THR A 451 -27.27 -32.38 2.20
CA THR A 451 -26.47 -31.24 1.71
C THR A 451 -27.24 -30.64 0.54
N GLY A 452 -27.95 -29.52 0.74
CA GLY A 452 -28.67 -28.77 -0.29
C GLY A 452 -29.18 -29.61 -1.46
N THR A 453 -30.11 -30.55 -1.27
CA THR A 453 -30.57 -31.38 -2.39
C THR A 453 -31.22 -30.49 -3.45
N CYS A 454 -30.57 -30.41 -4.61
CA CYS A 454 -31.24 -30.10 -5.87
C CYS A 454 -31.89 -31.40 -6.34
N TRP A 455 -33.21 -31.44 -6.39
CA TRP A 455 -33.98 -32.49 -7.05
C TRP A 455 -34.28 -32.07 -8.48
#